data_AF-A0A7C6SN47-F1
#
_entry.id   AF-A0A7C6SN47-F1
#
_cell.length_a   1.000
_cell.length_b   1.000
_cell.length_c   1.000
_cell.angle_alpha   90.00
_cell.angle_beta   90.00
_cell.angle_gamma   90.00
#
_symmetry.space_group_name_H-M   'P 1'
#
loop_
_entity.id
_entity.type
_entity.pdbx_description
1 polymer ?
#
loop_
_entity_poly.entity_id
_entity_poly.type
_entity_poly.pdbx_seq_one_letter_code
_entity_poly.pdbx_strand_id
1 'polypeptide(L)'
;INSKTQVVTPTIKGEAIVEVVRRTAKELLNPSLTASWEKGLTMIENKETTEEIFEEKLHKYINKTINKVKRSRGNLDLASIIKKEL
;
A
#
# COMPACT_ATOMS: atom_id res chain seq x y z
N ILE A 1 -9.21 -23.67 24.70
CA ILE A 1 -8.89 -22.90 23.48
C ILE A 1 -9.57 -21.54 23.61
N ASN A 2 -8.80 -20.45 23.72
CA ASN A 2 -9.36 -19.09 23.71
C ASN A 2 -9.69 -18.73 22.26
N SER A 3 -10.97 -18.76 21.88
CA SER A 3 -11.43 -18.15 20.64
C SER A 3 -11.13 -16.66 20.73
N LYS A 4 -10.11 -16.17 20.01
CA LYS A 4 -9.84 -14.73 19.96
C LYS A 4 -11.03 -14.04 19.31
N THR A 5 -11.90 -13.44 20.12
CA THR A 5 -13.14 -12.73 19.71
C THR A 5 -12.94 -11.23 19.60
N GLN A 6 -11.70 -10.74 19.70
CA GLN A 6 -11.45 -9.31 19.69
C GLN A 6 -11.74 -8.71 18.30
N VAL A 7 -12.80 -7.91 18.24
CA VAL A 7 -13.09 -7.05 17.09
C VAL A 7 -12.09 -5.91 17.12
N VAL A 8 -11.34 -5.76 16.02
CA VAL A 8 -10.46 -4.60 15.81
C VAL A 8 -11.18 -3.60 14.93
N THR A 9 -11.35 -2.39 15.43
CA THR A 9 -12.00 -1.28 14.68
C THR A 9 -10.94 -0.25 14.31
N PRO A 10 -10.93 0.23 13.05
CA PRO A 10 -10.04 1.31 12.65
C PRO A 10 -10.24 2.57 13.49
N THR A 11 -9.17 3.34 13.65
CA THR A 11 -9.29 4.71 14.15
C THR A 11 -9.61 5.64 13.00
N ILE A 12 -10.23 6.79 13.28
CA ILE A 12 -10.50 7.85 12.29
C ILE A 12 -9.21 8.25 11.54
N LYS A 13 -8.09 8.32 12.25
CA LYS A 13 -6.77 8.60 11.65
C LYS A 13 -6.35 7.51 10.66
N GLY A 14 -6.57 6.24 11.02
CA GLY A 14 -6.29 5.10 10.13
C GLY A 14 -7.12 5.15 8.85
N GLU A 15 -8.41 5.45 8.96
CA GLU A 15 -9.30 5.59 7.81
C GLU A 15 -8.89 6.75 6.91
N ALA A 16 -8.53 7.90 7.48
CA ALA A 16 -8.03 9.04 6.74
C ALA A 16 -6.74 8.72 5.95
N ILE A 17 -5.80 7.98 6.56
CA ILE A 17 -4.57 7.53 5.87
C ILE A 17 -4.93 6.64 4.68
N VAL A 18 -5.81 5.65 4.88
CA VAL A 18 -6.23 4.75 3.80
C VAL A 18 -6.88 5.54 2.65
N GLU A 19 -7.67 6.56 2.96
CA GLU A 19 -8.31 7.40 1.94
C GLU A 19 -7.29 8.25 1.15
N VAL A 20 -6.29 8.83 1.82
CA VAL A 20 -5.19 9.52 1.14
C VAL A 20 -4.45 8.57 0.21
N VAL A 21 -4.12 7.37 0.67
CA VAL A 21 -3.45 6.35 -0.14
C VAL A 21 -4.35 5.94 -1.33
N ARG A 22 -5.65 5.74 -1.11
CA ARG A 22 -6.61 5.38 -2.17
C ARG A 22 -6.67 6.43 -3.29
N ARG A 23 -6.56 7.71 -2.95
CA ARG A 23 -6.60 8.81 -3.95
C ARG A 23 -5.27 9.02 -4.68
N THR A 24 -4.15 8.73 -4.02
CA THR A 24 -2.82 9.10 -4.53
C THR A 24 -2.03 7.91 -5.09
N ALA A 25 -2.09 6.76 -4.41
CA ALA A 25 -1.31 5.55 -4.69
C ALA A 25 -2.13 4.27 -4.42
N LYS A 26 -3.33 4.17 -5.01
CA LYS A 26 -4.29 3.06 -4.78
C LYS A 26 -3.69 1.65 -4.93
N GLU A 27 -2.66 1.50 -5.75
CA GLU A 27 -1.94 0.25 -5.94
C GLU A 27 -1.33 -0.31 -4.65
N LEU A 28 -0.99 0.54 -3.68
CA LEU A 28 -0.47 0.12 -2.37
C LEU A 28 -1.53 -0.58 -1.50
N LEU A 29 -2.81 -0.43 -1.83
CA LEU A 29 -3.92 -1.10 -1.15
C LEU A 29 -4.32 -2.42 -1.82
N ASN A 30 -3.64 -2.84 -2.89
CA ASN A 30 -3.95 -4.07 -3.59
C ASN A 30 -3.19 -5.26 -2.96
N PRO A 31 -3.88 -6.21 -2.31
CA PRO A 31 -3.23 -7.35 -1.65
C PRO A 31 -2.47 -8.25 -2.63
N SER A 32 -2.91 -8.34 -3.90
CA SER A 32 -2.22 -9.14 -4.91
C SER A 32 -0.83 -8.60 -5.22
N LEU A 33 -0.60 -7.29 -5.05
CA LEU A 33 0.71 -6.70 -5.25
C LEU A 33 1.68 -7.09 -4.13
N THR A 34 1.22 -7.04 -2.87
CA THR A 34 1.97 -7.57 -1.73
C THR A 34 2.31 -9.05 -1.93
N ALA A 35 1.34 -9.86 -2.31
CA ALA A 35 1.57 -11.28 -2.61
C ALA A 35 2.56 -11.50 -3.76
N SER A 36 2.61 -10.59 -4.74
CA SER A 36 3.60 -10.68 -5.83
C SER A 36 5.02 -10.40 -5.35
N TRP A 37 5.20 -9.52 -4.35
CA TRP A 37 6.51 -9.29 -3.73
C TRP A 37 6.96 -10.47 -2.88
N GLU A 38 6.06 -11.01 -2.05
CA GLU A 38 6.34 -12.24 -1.27
C GLU A 38 6.72 -13.40 -2.20
N LYS A 39 5.99 -13.60 -3.30
CA LYS A 39 6.34 -14.60 -4.32
C LYS A 39 7.73 -14.33 -4.91
N GLY A 40 8.07 -13.08 -5.20
CA GLY A 40 9.38 -12.72 -5.72
C GLY A 40 10.52 -13.10 -4.76
N LEU A 41 10.31 -12.92 -3.45
CA LEU A 41 11.26 -13.36 -2.42
C LEU A 41 11.39 -14.88 -2.38
N THR A 42 10.27 -15.62 -2.43
CA THR A 42 10.31 -17.09 -2.55
C THR A 42 11.04 -17.56 -3.80
N MET A 43 10.91 -16.85 -4.92
CA MET A 43 11.63 -17.18 -6.16
C MET A 43 13.15 -16.98 -6.02
N ILE A 44 13.61 -16.02 -5.20
CA ILE A 44 15.04 -15.86 -4.89
C ILE A 44 15.53 -17.05 -4.07
N GLU A 45 14.78 -17.42 -3.02
CA GLU A 45 15.09 -18.58 -2.17
C GLU A 45 15.21 -19.87 -3.00
N ASN A 46 14.28 -20.06 -3.95
CA ASN A 46 14.25 -21.21 -4.85
C ASN A 46 15.26 -21.14 -6.01
N LYS A 47 16.05 -20.05 -6.14
CA LYS A 47 16.96 -19.80 -7.26
C LYS A 47 16.27 -19.73 -8.64
N GLU A 48 14.99 -19.37 -8.65
CA GLU A 48 14.20 -19.13 -9.87
C GLU A 48 14.39 -17.71 -10.41
N THR A 49 14.86 -16.78 -9.56
CA THR A 49 15.27 -15.42 -9.96
C THR A 49 16.48 -14.97 -9.12
N THR A 50 17.08 -13.84 -9.49
CA THR A 50 18.20 -13.25 -8.73
C THR A 50 17.73 -12.04 -7.93
N GLU A 51 18.49 -11.69 -6.90
CA GLU A 51 18.25 -10.51 -6.08
C GLU A 51 18.24 -9.24 -6.93
N GLU A 52 19.18 -9.10 -7.86
CA GLU A 52 19.30 -7.91 -8.72
C GLU A 52 18.04 -7.69 -9.58
N ILE A 53 17.48 -8.77 -10.14
CA ILE A 53 16.26 -8.71 -10.96
C ILE A 53 15.06 -8.30 -10.09
N PHE A 54 14.98 -8.82 -8.86
CA PHE A 54 13.92 -8.48 -7.93
C PHE A 54 14.01 -7.01 -7.50
N GLU A 55 15.19 -6.57 -7.08
CA GLU A 55 15.44 -5.19 -6.65
C GLU A 55 15.20 -4.18 -7.78
N GLU A 56 15.62 -4.48 -9.01
CA GLU A 56 15.34 -3.60 -10.15
C GLU A 56 13.83 -3.39 -10.33
N LYS A 57 13.04 -4.46 -10.27
CA LYS A 57 11.57 -4.40 -10.36
C LYS A 57 10.97 -3.62 -9.19
N LEU A 58 11.46 -3.84 -7.98
CA LEU A 58 11.00 -3.16 -6.77
C LEU A 58 11.30 -1.66 -6.83
N HIS A 59 12.53 -1.27 -7.13
CA HIS A 59 12.93 0.14 -7.26
C HIS A 59 12.17 0.84 -8.39
N LYS A 60 11.97 0.17 -9.53
CA LYS A 60 11.17 0.72 -10.62
C LYS A 60 9.72 0.96 -10.21
N TYR A 61 9.13 0.03 -9.46
CA TYR A 61 7.78 0.20 -8.90
C TYR A 61 7.71 1.39 -7.94
N ILE A 62 8.60 1.45 -6.95
CA ILE A 62 8.65 2.53 -5.95
C ILE A 62 8.77 3.90 -6.64
N ASN A 63 9.73 4.04 -7.55
CA ASN A 63 9.97 5.28 -8.27
C ASN A 63 8.76 5.68 -9.14
N LYS A 64 8.12 4.71 -9.81
CA LYS A 64 6.90 4.95 -10.59
C LYS A 64 5.76 5.46 -9.71
N THR A 65 5.53 4.84 -8.55
CA THR A 65 4.48 5.23 -7.61
C THR A 65 4.77 6.61 -7.01
N ILE A 66 6.00 6.90 -6.57
CA ILE A 66 6.39 8.24 -6.08
C ILE A 66 6.14 9.30 -7.15
N ASN A 67 6.59 9.07 -8.38
CA ASN A 67 6.43 10.04 -9.46
C ASN A 67 4.95 10.24 -9.84
N LYS A 68 4.13 9.20 -9.74
CA LYS A 68 2.68 9.30 -9.91
C LYS A 68 2.06 10.19 -8.82
N VAL A 69 2.43 9.99 -7.56
CA VAL A 69 1.95 10.82 -6.44
C VAL A 69 2.38 12.27 -6.63
N LYS A 70 3.65 12.54 -6.94
CA LYS A 70 4.17 13.90 -7.20
C LYS A 70 3.43 14.63 -8.33
N ARG A 71 3.01 13.90 -9.37
CA ARG A 71 2.23 14.46 -10.49
C ARG A 71 0.76 14.66 -10.16
N SER A 72 0.23 13.96 -9.17
CA SER A 72 -1.15 14.09 -8.73
C SER A 72 -1.35 15.45 -8.07
N ARG A 73 -1.68 16.48 -8.86
CA ARG A 73 -2.12 17.78 -8.35
C ARG A 73 -3.57 17.66 -7.86
N GLY A 74 -3.76 16.96 -6.75
CA GLY A 74 -5.05 16.86 -6.11
C GLY A 74 -5.19 17.93 -5.03
N ASN A 75 -6.20 18.79 -5.14
CA ASN A 75 -6.79 19.43 -3.96
C ASN A 75 -7.37 18.30 -3.09
N LEU A 76 -6.54 17.69 -2.24
CA LEU A 76 -7.01 16.80 -1.18
C LEU A 76 -7.59 17.70 -0.11
N ASP A 77 -8.90 17.90 -0.15
CA ASP A 77 -9.62 18.51 0.97
C ASP A 77 -9.69 17.51 2.13
N LEU A 78 -8.58 17.41 2.86
CA LEU A 78 -8.47 16.58 4.06
C LEU A 78 -9.45 17.04 5.14
N ALA A 79 -9.85 18.32 5.13
CA ALA A 79 -10.75 18.87 6.11
C ALA A 79 -12.19 18.34 5.95
N SER A 80 -12.69 18.15 4.72
CA SER A 80 -14.00 17.50 4.51
C SER A 80 -14.02 16.02 4.85
N ILE A 81 -12.90 15.32 4.68
CA ILE A 81 -12.78 13.90 5.08
C ILE A 81 -12.89 13.76 6.60
N ILE A 82 -12.26 14.67 7.35
CA ILE A 82 -12.28 14.65 8.82
C ILE A 82 -13.62 15.18 9.37
N LYS A 83 -14.26 16.15 8.70
CA LYS A 83 -15.51 16.77 9.17
C LYS A 83 -16.78 15.95 8.92
N LYS A 84 -16.77 14.93 8.05
CA LYS A 84 -17.98 14.18 7.68
C LYS A 84 -18.59 13.33 8.80
N GLU A 85 -17.88 13.20 9.93
CA GLU A 85 -18.21 12.34 11.07
C GLU A 85 -18.26 13.12 12.41
N LEU A 86 -18.36 14.46 12.35
CA LEU A 86 -18.72 15.34 13.49
C LEU A 86 -20.08 15.99 13.22
#